data_AF-A0A147K8G6-F1
#
_entry.id   AF-A0A147K8G6-F1
#
_cell.length_a   1.000
_cell.length_b   1.000
_cell.length_c   1.000
_cell.angle_alpha   90.00
_cell.angle_beta   90.00
_cell.angle_gamma   90.00
#
_symmetry.space_group_name_H-M   'P 1'
#
loop_
_entity.id
_entity.type
_entity.pdbx_description
1 polymer ?
#
loop_
_entity_poly.entity_id
_entity_poly.type
_entity_poly.pdbx_seq_one_letter_code
_entity_poly.pdbx_strand_id
1 'polypeptide(L)'
;MKKFFVFLSSSLLILTSCVQSRELENLGLTTAVGYDLAQDDLISSTIVLENFNPQIENSSRTVTAQSHTSKGMRQKLNLETSKNIVSGQLRVAIYNEELSSKGIYNLVDTLSRDPSIGNMIYLCVTDNTAKEILNKKDPTNANSNIGTFLYNLIEQNYKGDFIPSPTLHNFLTRLWEVGRDPQLPVLSITDDFVGITSMGLFENDKLVYLLPMDKIFYLNVLSEDMKSGNTEIGLPKGDLEKHFVKPAESMERTQEGNIIFITLSHIQANKDIKLKESEELTFMISLKLKVRIVELSKSLELGDPKTIEELTKVLNKKFKENLENTLYEIKETKSDPVGFGEVYRVMKDSKLTQEKWRELYPSSKFEVKVDTTIVQTGVID
;
A
#
# COMPACT_ATOMS: atom_id res chain seq x y z
N MET A 1 -47.76 -28.31 -32.26
CA MET A 1 -46.63 -29.03 -31.64
C MET A 1 -45.50 -29.37 -32.61
N LYS A 2 -45.73 -30.04 -33.76
CA LYS A 2 -44.65 -30.36 -34.73
C LYS A 2 -43.86 -29.15 -35.28
N LYS A 3 -44.52 -28.04 -35.62
CA LYS A 3 -43.85 -26.81 -36.10
C LYS A 3 -42.95 -26.14 -35.04
N PHE A 4 -43.31 -26.28 -33.76
CA PHE A 4 -42.52 -25.76 -32.64
C PHE A 4 -41.24 -26.59 -32.44
N PHE A 5 -41.33 -27.92 -32.56
CA PHE A 5 -40.17 -28.80 -32.51
C PHE A 5 -39.17 -28.58 -33.66
N VAL A 6 -39.67 -28.29 -34.87
CA VAL A 6 -38.82 -27.96 -36.02
C VAL A 6 -38.11 -26.61 -35.82
N PHE A 7 -38.80 -25.60 -35.28
CA PHE A 7 -38.19 -24.30 -34.99
C PHE A 7 -37.15 -24.39 -33.85
N LEU A 8 -37.44 -25.17 -32.81
CA LEU A 8 -36.52 -25.45 -31.70
C LEU A 8 -35.28 -26.23 -32.18
N SER A 9 -35.46 -27.24 -33.03
CA SER A 9 -34.36 -28.00 -33.65
C SER A 9 -33.52 -27.13 -34.59
N SER A 10 -34.14 -26.20 -35.33
CA SER A 10 -33.42 -25.25 -36.18
C SER A 10 -32.63 -24.23 -35.36
N SER A 11 -33.13 -23.82 -34.18
CA SER A 11 -32.43 -22.89 -33.30
C SER A 11 -31.21 -23.51 -32.60
N LEU A 12 -31.24 -24.82 -32.33
CA LEU A 12 -30.12 -25.57 -31.74
C LEU A 12 -28.92 -25.71 -32.68
N LEU A 13 -29.13 -25.65 -34.00
CA LEU A 13 -28.05 -25.69 -35.00
C LEU A 13 -27.29 -24.36 -35.13
N ILE A 14 -27.86 -23.25 -34.64
CA ILE A 14 -27.23 -21.91 -34.68
C ILE A 14 -26.45 -21.61 -33.40
N LEU A 15 -26.49 -22.52 -32.40
CA LEU A 15 -25.80 -22.39 -31.12
C LEU A 15 -24.41 -23.04 -31.09
N THR A 16 -23.89 -23.53 -32.23
CA THR A 16 -22.50 -24.01 -32.31
C THR A 16 -21.52 -22.83 -32.36
N SER A 17 -21.34 -22.17 -31.22
CA SER A 17 -20.22 -21.24 -31.04
C SER A 17 -18.94 -22.06 -30.93
N CYS A 18 -18.09 -22.02 -31.96
CA CYS A 18 -16.74 -22.54 -31.87
C CYS A 18 -15.93 -21.63 -30.93
N VAL A 19 -15.84 -22.01 -29.65
CA VAL A 19 -14.91 -21.38 -28.72
C VAL A 19 -13.51 -21.84 -29.09
N GLN A 20 -12.66 -20.91 -29.52
CA GLN A 20 -11.26 -21.18 -29.82
C GLN A 20 -10.55 -21.67 -28.55
N SER A 21 -9.98 -22.88 -28.59
CA SER A 21 -9.16 -23.41 -27.50
C SER A 21 -7.90 -22.58 -27.33
N ARG A 22 -7.51 -22.33 -26.07
CA ARG A 22 -6.22 -21.74 -25.71
C ARG A 22 -5.44 -22.76 -24.90
N GLU A 23 -4.51 -23.42 -25.55
CA GLU A 23 -3.64 -24.40 -24.90
C GLU A 23 -2.64 -23.69 -24.00
N LEU A 24 -2.58 -24.09 -22.73
CA LEU A 24 -1.74 -23.47 -21.71
C LEU A 24 -0.26 -23.42 -22.13
N GLU A 25 0.21 -24.47 -22.79
CA GLU A 25 1.57 -24.59 -23.29
C GLU A 25 1.93 -23.52 -24.33
N ASN A 26 0.96 -22.96 -25.06
CA ASN A 26 1.20 -21.93 -26.08
C ASN A 26 1.08 -20.50 -25.53
N LEU A 27 0.77 -20.35 -24.24
CA LEU A 27 0.61 -19.05 -23.58
C LEU A 27 1.87 -18.65 -22.81
N GLY A 28 2.18 -17.36 -22.84
CA GLY A 28 3.11 -16.72 -21.91
C GLY A 28 2.31 -15.93 -20.90
N LEU A 29 2.18 -16.44 -19.67
CA LEU A 29 1.37 -15.78 -18.66
C LEU A 29 2.17 -14.66 -18.00
N THR A 30 1.70 -13.42 -18.12
CA THR A 30 2.33 -12.29 -17.44
C THR A 30 1.92 -12.27 -15.97
N THR A 31 2.89 -12.39 -15.05
CA THR A 31 2.62 -12.34 -13.59
C THR A 31 2.89 -10.96 -12.99
N ALA A 32 3.89 -10.25 -13.51
CA ALA A 32 4.18 -8.87 -13.17
C ALA A 32 4.56 -8.04 -14.41
N VAL A 33 4.30 -6.74 -14.34
CA VAL A 33 4.72 -5.76 -15.34
C VAL A 33 5.36 -4.57 -14.65
N GLY A 34 6.46 -4.08 -15.23
CA GLY A 34 7.17 -2.89 -14.81
C GLY A 34 7.15 -1.86 -15.92
N TYR A 35 7.06 -0.59 -15.56
CA TYR A 35 7.08 0.55 -16.47
C TYR A 35 8.15 1.53 -16.02
N ASP A 36 9.07 1.83 -16.92
CA ASP A 36 10.13 2.81 -16.78
C ASP A 36 9.92 3.92 -17.81
N LEU A 37 10.22 5.17 -17.45
CA LEU A 37 10.31 6.24 -18.43
C LEU A 37 11.46 5.95 -19.41
N ALA A 38 11.22 6.15 -20.71
CA ALA A 38 12.25 6.11 -21.75
C ALA A 38 12.34 7.45 -22.49
N GLN A 39 13.34 7.58 -23.38
CA GLN A 39 13.52 8.78 -24.21
C GLN A 39 12.38 8.93 -25.25
N ASP A 40 12.23 10.12 -25.81
CA ASP A 40 11.33 10.42 -26.94
C ASP A 40 9.85 10.05 -26.71
N ASP A 41 9.31 10.36 -25.53
CA ASP A 41 7.92 10.05 -25.13
C ASP A 41 7.57 8.55 -25.19
N LEU A 42 8.58 7.69 -25.07
CA LEU A 42 8.41 6.25 -24.95
C LEU A 42 8.33 5.83 -23.49
N ILE A 43 7.67 4.69 -23.28
CA ILE A 43 7.79 3.90 -22.07
C ILE A 43 8.63 2.66 -22.38
N SER A 44 9.48 2.27 -21.44
CA SER A 44 10.11 0.96 -21.41
C SER A 44 9.29 0.07 -20.48
N SER A 45 8.92 -1.13 -20.93
CA SER A 45 8.19 -2.06 -20.06
C SER A 45 8.85 -3.41 -20.04
N THR A 46 8.99 -3.92 -18.83
CA THR A 46 9.53 -5.25 -18.54
C THR A 46 8.40 -6.10 -18.02
N ILE A 47 8.19 -7.29 -18.59
CA ILE A 47 7.19 -8.25 -18.09
C ILE A 47 7.88 -9.51 -17.59
N VAL A 48 7.31 -10.10 -16.54
CA VAL A 48 7.68 -11.43 -16.07
C VAL A 48 6.75 -12.43 -16.73
N LEU A 49 7.30 -13.30 -17.58
CA LEU A 49 6.58 -14.36 -18.25
C LEU A 49 6.81 -15.68 -17.52
N GLU A 50 5.73 -16.30 -17.05
CA GLU A 50 5.73 -17.67 -16.59
C GLU A 50 5.53 -18.61 -17.78
N ASN A 51 6.44 -19.57 -17.96
CA ASN A 51 6.25 -20.66 -18.91
C ASN A 51 5.79 -21.91 -18.15
N PHE A 52 4.87 -22.70 -18.72
CA PHE A 52 4.51 -23.99 -18.13
C PHE A 52 5.29 -25.07 -18.87
N ASN A 53 6.48 -25.41 -18.36
CA ASN A 53 7.20 -26.60 -18.79
C ASN A 53 7.50 -27.47 -17.56
N PRO A 54 6.82 -28.62 -17.40
CA PRO A 54 7.00 -29.50 -16.23
C PRO A 54 8.41 -30.10 -16.12
N GLN A 55 9.27 -29.95 -17.13
CA GLN A 55 10.64 -30.45 -17.15
C GLN A 55 11.69 -29.38 -16.78
N ILE A 56 11.29 -28.11 -16.59
CA ILE A 56 12.21 -27.00 -16.30
C ILE A 56 11.90 -26.46 -14.90
N GLU A 57 12.81 -26.66 -13.93
CA GLU A 57 12.82 -25.85 -12.71
C GLU A 57 13.11 -24.39 -13.08
N ASN A 58 12.27 -23.46 -12.62
CA ASN A 58 12.33 -22.03 -12.95
C ASN A 58 12.14 -21.68 -14.43
N SER A 59 10.88 -21.78 -14.84
CA SER A 59 10.41 -21.43 -16.16
C SER A 59 10.15 -19.93 -16.39
N SER A 60 10.33 -19.08 -15.38
CA SER A 60 10.06 -17.64 -15.52
C SER A 60 11.21 -16.89 -16.19
N ARG A 61 10.88 -15.95 -17.08
CA ARG A 61 11.85 -15.07 -17.72
C ARG A 61 11.31 -13.64 -17.82
N THR A 62 12.21 -12.67 -17.82
CA THR A 62 11.88 -11.27 -18.12
C THR A 62 12.09 -10.96 -19.58
N VAL A 63 11.21 -10.17 -20.16
CA VAL A 63 11.40 -9.59 -21.49
C VAL A 63 11.05 -8.11 -21.44
N THR A 64 11.79 -7.29 -22.19
CA THR A 64 11.67 -5.82 -22.18
C THR A 64 11.52 -5.31 -23.59
N ALA A 65 10.62 -4.36 -23.81
CA ALA A 65 10.54 -3.61 -25.06
C ALA A 65 10.28 -2.13 -24.76
N GLN A 66 10.21 -1.32 -25.82
CA GLN A 66 9.84 0.09 -25.75
C GLN A 66 8.71 0.41 -26.73
N SER A 67 7.76 1.23 -26.32
CA SER A 67 6.63 1.67 -27.14
C SER A 67 5.98 2.91 -26.54
N HIS A 68 5.05 3.55 -27.25
CA HIS A 68 4.25 4.65 -26.69
C HIS A 68 3.11 4.16 -25.79
N THR A 69 2.68 2.89 -25.92
CA THR A 69 1.56 2.34 -25.13
C THR A 69 1.86 0.96 -24.60
N SER A 70 1.26 0.62 -23.45
CA SER A 70 1.36 -0.72 -22.83
C SER A 70 0.83 -1.84 -23.74
N LYS A 71 -0.16 -1.58 -24.60
CA LYS A 71 -0.64 -2.58 -25.57
C LYS A 71 0.22 -2.69 -26.82
N GLY A 72 0.76 -1.58 -27.33
CA GLY A 72 1.73 -1.60 -28.43
C GLY A 72 3.03 -2.30 -28.04
N MET A 73 3.46 -2.13 -26.79
CA MET A 73 4.53 -2.89 -26.15
C MET A 73 4.29 -4.41 -26.23
N ARG A 74 3.11 -4.87 -25.78
CA ARG A 74 2.74 -6.30 -25.85
C ARG A 74 2.76 -6.83 -27.28
N GLN A 75 2.34 -6.03 -28.26
CA GLN A 75 2.42 -6.41 -29.68
C GLN A 75 3.87 -6.60 -30.13
N LYS A 76 4.78 -5.69 -29.78
CA LYS A 76 6.22 -5.85 -30.06
C LYS A 76 6.80 -7.09 -29.39
N LEU A 77 6.55 -7.27 -28.10
CA LEU A 77 7.04 -8.43 -27.36
C LEU A 77 6.53 -9.76 -27.96
N ASN A 78 5.27 -9.82 -28.42
CA ASN A 78 4.71 -11.00 -29.10
C ASN A 78 5.45 -11.37 -30.40
N LEU A 79 6.11 -10.43 -31.07
CA LEU A 79 6.93 -10.71 -32.26
C LEU A 79 8.29 -11.33 -31.90
N GLU A 80 8.69 -11.27 -30.63
CA GLU A 80 9.99 -11.72 -30.12
C GLU A 80 9.87 -12.99 -29.25
N THR A 81 8.68 -13.58 -29.14
CA THR A 81 8.42 -14.80 -28.37
C THR A 81 7.68 -15.86 -29.18
N SER A 82 7.93 -17.12 -28.89
CA SER A 82 7.19 -18.26 -29.45
C SER A 82 5.86 -18.54 -28.74
N LYS A 83 5.48 -17.70 -27.78
CA LYS A 83 4.28 -17.83 -26.94
C LYS A 83 3.37 -16.62 -27.10
N ASN A 84 2.06 -16.83 -27.00
CA ASN A 84 1.08 -15.74 -26.97
C ASN A 84 1.05 -15.10 -25.57
N ILE A 85 1.54 -13.87 -25.45
CA ILE A 85 1.55 -13.14 -24.17
C ILE A 85 0.14 -12.73 -23.78
N VAL A 86 -0.27 -13.12 -22.57
CA VAL A 86 -1.59 -12.82 -22.00
C VAL A 86 -1.47 -12.31 -20.57
N SER A 87 -2.39 -11.43 -20.18
CA SER A 87 -2.35 -10.70 -18.90
C SER A 87 -3.30 -11.26 -17.83
N GLY A 88 -3.92 -12.42 -18.08
CA GLY A 88 -4.90 -13.04 -17.19
C GLY A 88 -4.38 -13.46 -15.81
N GLN A 89 -3.06 -13.57 -15.66
CA GLN A 89 -2.41 -13.87 -14.39
C GLN A 89 -1.60 -12.69 -13.83
N LEU A 90 -1.84 -11.48 -14.35
CA LEU A 90 -1.18 -10.31 -13.79
C LEU A 90 -1.57 -10.16 -12.33
N ARG A 91 -0.58 -9.87 -11.48
CA ARG A 91 -0.74 -9.68 -10.03
C ARG A 91 -0.17 -8.37 -9.54
N VAL A 92 0.93 -7.90 -10.14
CA VAL A 92 1.62 -6.67 -9.72
C VAL A 92 1.99 -5.82 -10.94
N ALA A 93 1.70 -4.51 -10.87
CA ALA A 93 2.21 -3.51 -11.78
C ALA A 93 3.10 -2.51 -11.04
N ILE A 94 4.29 -2.24 -11.57
CA ILE A 94 5.32 -1.40 -10.95
C ILE A 94 5.59 -0.21 -11.86
N TYR A 95 5.65 0.99 -11.30
CA TYR A 95 5.96 2.22 -12.01
C TYR A 95 7.22 2.84 -11.41
N ASN A 96 8.23 3.16 -12.22
CA ASN A 96 9.40 3.84 -11.70
C ASN A 96 9.04 5.27 -11.26
N GLU A 97 9.80 5.81 -10.31
CA GLU A 97 9.54 7.11 -9.69
C GLU A 97 9.47 8.24 -10.73
N GLU A 98 10.40 8.27 -11.68
CA GLU A 98 10.47 9.32 -12.70
C GLU A 98 9.21 9.34 -13.59
N LEU A 99 8.73 8.17 -14.03
CA LEU A 99 7.48 8.05 -14.76
C LEU A 99 6.29 8.45 -13.87
N SER A 100 6.31 8.03 -12.62
CA SER A 100 5.24 8.28 -11.65
C SER A 100 5.05 9.77 -11.38
N SER A 101 6.14 10.53 -11.31
CA SER A 101 6.12 11.98 -11.13
C SER A 101 5.56 12.74 -12.35
N LYS A 102 5.59 12.13 -13.55
CA LYS A 102 4.97 12.70 -14.76
C LYS A 102 3.48 12.38 -14.90
N GLY A 103 3.03 11.31 -14.25
CA GLY A 103 1.64 10.85 -14.26
C GLY A 103 1.49 9.44 -14.84
N ILE A 104 0.70 8.61 -14.17
CA ILE A 104 0.50 7.19 -14.56
C ILE A 104 -0.90 6.86 -15.06
N TYR A 105 -1.78 7.85 -15.20
CA TYR A 105 -3.20 7.65 -15.53
C TYR A 105 -3.41 6.71 -16.73
N ASN A 106 -2.75 6.99 -17.85
CA ASN A 106 -2.92 6.21 -19.08
C ASN A 106 -2.56 4.74 -18.91
N LEU A 107 -1.58 4.42 -18.06
CA LEU A 107 -1.16 3.04 -17.79
C LEU A 107 -2.16 2.34 -16.89
N VAL A 108 -2.60 3.00 -15.83
CA VAL A 108 -3.60 2.47 -14.89
C VAL A 108 -4.96 2.26 -15.57
N ASP A 109 -5.42 3.23 -16.37
CA ASP A 109 -6.64 3.13 -17.19
C ASP A 109 -6.54 1.98 -18.21
N THR A 110 -5.37 1.76 -18.81
CA THR A 110 -5.15 0.62 -19.71
C THR A 110 -5.28 -0.73 -18.99
N LEU A 111 -4.91 -0.82 -17.70
CA LEU A 111 -5.07 -2.04 -16.91
C LEU A 111 -6.55 -2.31 -16.62
N SER A 112 -7.32 -1.30 -16.21
CA SER A 112 -8.74 -1.46 -15.88
C SER A 112 -9.64 -1.69 -17.09
N ARG A 113 -9.25 -1.20 -18.27
CA ARG A 113 -9.98 -1.43 -19.53
C ARG A 113 -9.77 -2.82 -20.11
N ASP A 114 -8.74 -3.55 -19.72
CA ASP A 114 -8.50 -4.90 -20.23
C ASP A 114 -9.31 -5.92 -19.42
N PRO A 115 -10.36 -6.54 -19.99
CA PRO A 115 -11.23 -7.45 -19.25
C PRO A 115 -10.54 -8.74 -18.80
N SER A 116 -9.32 -9.02 -19.28
CA SER A 116 -8.53 -10.14 -18.80
C SER A 116 -7.80 -9.85 -17.49
N ILE A 117 -7.66 -8.59 -17.09
CA ILE A 117 -6.94 -8.18 -15.88
C ILE A 117 -7.96 -7.97 -14.75
N GLY A 118 -7.69 -8.57 -13.59
CA GLY A 118 -8.52 -8.36 -12.41
C GLY A 118 -8.27 -7.00 -11.76
N ASN A 119 -9.31 -6.37 -11.20
CA ASN A 119 -9.18 -5.10 -10.48
C ASN A 119 -8.46 -5.21 -9.12
N MET A 120 -8.13 -6.44 -8.68
CA MET A 120 -7.45 -6.73 -7.42
C MET A 120 -5.94 -6.94 -7.57
N ILE A 121 -5.36 -6.64 -8.74
CA ILE A 121 -3.90 -6.56 -8.85
C ILE A 121 -3.38 -5.42 -7.96
N TYR A 122 -2.14 -5.57 -7.49
CA TYR A 122 -1.47 -4.52 -6.74
C TYR A 122 -0.67 -3.60 -7.66
N LEU A 123 -0.66 -2.32 -7.31
CA LEU A 123 0.13 -1.29 -7.95
C LEU A 123 1.25 -0.86 -6.98
N CYS A 124 2.43 -0.58 -7.50
CA CYS A 124 3.56 -0.11 -6.70
C CYS A 124 4.36 0.94 -7.46
N VAL A 125 5.09 1.75 -6.70
CA VAL A 125 6.15 2.61 -7.22
C VAL A 125 7.50 1.96 -6.92
N THR A 126 8.55 2.33 -7.63
CA THR A 126 9.94 2.02 -7.25
C THR A 126 10.86 3.20 -7.54
N ASP A 127 11.82 3.43 -6.66
CA ASP A 127 12.91 4.41 -6.81
C ASP A 127 14.11 3.83 -7.61
N ASN A 128 14.13 2.51 -7.83
CA ASN A 128 14.97 1.86 -8.83
C ASN A 128 14.28 1.89 -10.22
N THR A 129 14.88 1.27 -11.23
CA THR A 129 14.12 0.91 -12.43
C THR A 129 13.22 -0.29 -12.14
N ALA A 130 12.00 -0.30 -12.69
CA ALA A 130 11.12 -1.45 -12.63
C ALA A 130 11.77 -2.68 -13.28
N LYS A 131 12.60 -2.48 -14.31
CA LYS A 131 13.45 -3.53 -14.88
C LYS A 131 14.41 -4.15 -13.86
N GLU A 132 15.06 -3.38 -13.00
CA GLU A 132 15.96 -3.91 -11.97
C GLU A 132 15.19 -4.75 -10.95
N ILE A 133 14.06 -4.24 -10.46
CA ILE A 133 13.18 -4.97 -9.53
C ILE A 133 12.75 -6.32 -10.12
N LEU A 134 12.29 -6.33 -11.37
CA LEU A 134 11.80 -7.55 -12.02
C LEU A 134 12.89 -8.53 -12.45
N ASN A 135 14.17 -8.14 -12.44
CA ASN A 135 15.29 -9.05 -12.69
C ASN A 135 15.86 -9.66 -11.40
N LYS A 136 15.38 -9.26 -10.22
CA LYS A 136 15.71 -9.93 -8.97
C LYS A 136 15.05 -11.30 -8.89
N LYS A 137 15.63 -12.18 -8.07
CA LYS A 137 15.10 -13.52 -7.78
C LYS A 137 14.37 -13.50 -6.45
N ASP A 138 13.41 -14.41 -6.29
CA ASP A 138 12.80 -14.67 -4.98
C ASP A 138 13.88 -15.22 -4.03
N PRO A 139 14.16 -14.53 -2.90
CA PRO A 139 15.18 -14.96 -1.96
C PRO A 139 14.76 -16.14 -1.09
N THR A 140 13.45 -16.41 -1.00
CA THR A 140 12.86 -17.39 -0.09
C THR A 140 12.49 -18.71 -0.77
N ASN A 141 12.19 -18.65 -2.06
CA ASN A 141 11.77 -19.81 -2.83
C ASN A 141 12.38 -19.78 -4.22
N ALA A 142 13.39 -20.62 -4.41
CA ALA A 142 14.08 -20.73 -5.69
C ALA A 142 13.13 -21.06 -6.84
N ASN A 143 11.97 -21.70 -6.61
CA ASN A 143 10.99 -22.12 -7.62
C ASN A 143 9.87 -21.09 -7.90
N SER A 144 9.89 -19.96 -7.20
CA SER A 144 8.89 -18.89 -7.32
C SER A 144 9.40 -17.79 -8.25
N ASN A 145 8.53 -17.30 -9.13
CA ASN A 145 8.88 -16.12 -9.95
C ASN A 145 8.78 -14.84 -9.12
N ILE A 146 9.57 -13.83 -9.50
CA ILE A 146 9.60 -12.53 -8.83
C ILE A 146 8.22 -11.85 -8.75
N GLY A 147 7.34 -12.05 -9.74
CA GLY A 147 5.98 -11.51 -9.68
C GLY A 147 5.13 -12.10 -8.55
N THR A 148 5.34 -13.38 -8.24
CA THR A 148 4.70 -14.09 -7.12
C THR A 148 5.28 -13.63 -5.79
N PHE A 149 6.60 -13.49 -5.71
CA PHE A 149 7.27 -12.90 -4.54
C PHE A 149 6.71 -11.51 -4.21
N LEU A 150 6.67 -10.61 -5.21
CA LEU A 150 6.18 -9.24 -5.03
C LEU A 150 4.71 -9.21 -4.61
N TYR A 151 3.87 -10.04 -5.24
CA TYR A 151 2.47 -10.19 -4.85
C TYR A 151 2.34 -10.59 -3.37
N ASN A 152 3.07 -11.61 -2.92
CA ASN A 152 3.05 -12.07 -1.52
C ASN A 152 3.60 -11.02 -0.56
N LEU A 153 4.68 -10.32 -0.94
CA LEU A 153 5.28 -9.22 -0.16
C LEU A 153 4.26 -8.11 0.10
N ILE A 154 3.52 -7.69 -0.93
CA ILE A 154 2.49 -6.64 -0.80
C ILE A 154 1.28 -7.18 -0.03
N GLU A 155 0.81 -8.38 -0.39
CA GLU A 155 -0.38 -8.99 0.19
C GLU A 155 -0.25 -9.16 1.70
N GLN A 156 0.89 -9.65 2.20
CA GLN A 156 1.09 -9.84 3.63
C GLN A 156 1.13 -8.51 4.40
N ASN A 157 1.74 -7.46 3.82
CA ASN A 157 1.84 -6.15 4.46
C ASN A 157 0.49 -5.42 4.44
N TYR A 158 -0.29 -5.58 3.38
CA TYR A 158 -1.65 -5.07 3.31
C TYR A 158 -2.59 -5.82 4.28
N LYS A 159 -2.61 -7.16 4.24
CA LYS A 159 -3.47 -7.97 5.13
C LYS A 159 -3.09 -7.88 6.61
N GLY A 160 -1.82 -7.57 6.90
CA GLY A 160 -1.33 -7.30 8.24
C GLY A 160 -1.54 -5.86 8.72
N ASP A 161 -2.29 -5.04 7.97
CA ASP A 161 -2.53 -3.62 8.25
C ASP A 161 -1.23 -2.79 8.45
N PHE A 162 -0.13 -3.15 7.78
CA PHE A 162 1.11 -2.35 7.79
C PHE A 162 1.08 -1.24 6.74
N ILE A 163 0.41 -1.49 5.61
CA ILE A 163 0.23 -0.51 4.54
C ILE A 163 -1.25 -0.40 4.16
N PRO A 164 -1.67 0.78 3.65
CA PRO A 164 -2.97 0.93 3.01
C PRO A 164 -3.10 0.05 1.75
N SER A 165 -4.34 -0.25 1.35
CA SER A 165 -4.59 -1.13 0.21
C SER A 165 -4.10 -0.53 -1.13
N PRO A 166 -3.17 -1.21 -1.84
CA PRO A 166 -2.62 -0.68 -3.08
C PRO A 166 -3.22 -1.32 -4.33
N THR A 167 -4.49 -1.73 -4.26
CA THR A 167 -5.15 -2.39 -5.39
C THR A 167 -5.45 -1.40 -6.51
N LEU A 168 -5.50 -1.89 -7.76
CA LEU A 168 -5.97 -1.11 -8.91
C LEU A 168 -7.35 -0.49 -8.65
N HIS A 169 -8.26 -1.27 -8.04
CA HIS A 169 -9.58 -0.79 -7.64
C HIS A 169 -9.50 0.43 -6.71
N ASN A 170 -8.72 0.35 -5.63
CA ASN A 170 -8.61 1.44 -4.67
C ASN A 170 -7.90 2.66 -5.24
N PHE A 171 -6.85 2.47 -6.05
CA PHE A 171 -6.18 3.58 -6.73
C PHE A 171 -7.16 4.36 -7.62
N LEU A 172 -7.92 3.65 -8.46
CA LEU A 172 -8.90 4.28 -9.35
C LEU A 172 -10.05 4.93 -8.60
N THR A 173 -10.54 4.31 -7.53
CA THR A 173 -11.59 4.88 -6.69
C THR A 173 -11.15 6.23 -6.12
N ARG A 174 -9.94 6.27 -5.53
CA ARG A 174 -9.37 7.51 -4.99
C ARG A 174 -9.06 8.56 -6.05
N LEU A 175 -8.58 8.14 -7.23
CA LEU A 175 -8.28 9.05 -8.33
C LEU A 175 -9.52 9.84 -8.78
N TRP A 176 -10.70 9.21 -8.74
CA TRP A 176 -11.95 9.82 -9.17
C TRP A 176 -12.78 10.40 -8.01
N GLU A 177 -12.44 10.10 -6.76
CA GLU A 177 -13.08 10.66 -5.59
C GLU A 177 -12.61 12.09 -5.33
N VAL A 178 -13.56 13.03 -5.31
CA VAL A 178 -13.22 14.39 -4.90
C VAL A 178 -12.92 14.42 -3.41
N GLY A 179 -11.73 14.90 -3.06
CA GLY A 179 -11.32 15.11 -1.69
C GLY A 179 -10.57 13.96 -1.04
N ARG A 180 -10.05 13.02 -1.83
CA ARG A 180 -9.07 12.00 -1.42
C ARG A 180 -8.11 11.76 -2.58
N ASP A 181 -6.85 11.47 -2.28
CA ASP A 181 -5.84 11.16 -3.29
C ASP A 181 -5.33 9.72 -3.21
N PRO A 182 -4.84 9.17 -4.34
CA PRO A 182 -4.18 7.87 -4.36
C PRO A 182 -2.86 7.84 -3.58
N GLN A 183 -2.48 6.64 -3.19
CA GLN A 183 -1.21 6.35 -2.55
C GLN A 183 -0.79 4.91 -2.88
N LEU A 184 0.50 4.67 -3.07
CA LEU A 184 1.03 3.34 -3.41
C LEU A 184 2.31 3.04 -2.60
N PRO A 185 2.56 1.78 -2.21
CA PRO A 185 3.82 1.40 -1.60
C PRO A 185 4.95 1.55 -2.62
N VAL A 186 6.13 1.92 -2.11
CA VAL A 186 7.34 2.11 -2.89
C VAL A 186 8.29 0.95 -2.57
N LEU A 187 8.75 0.29 -3.62
CA LEU A 187 9.68 -0.83 -3.59
C LEU A 187 11.09 -0.34 -3.89
N SER A 188 12.06 -0.79 -3.11
CA SER A 188 13.49 -0.54 -3.34
C SER A 188 14.30 -1.81 -3.13
N ILE A 189 15.53 -1.80 -3.67
CA ILE A 189 16.53 -2.84 -3.42
C ILE A 189 17.42 -2.42 -2.24
N THR A 190 17.33 -3.15 -1.13
CA THR A 190 18.19 -2.97 0.05
C THR A 190 18.93 -4.27 0.34
N ASP A 191 20.27 -4.21 0.41
CA ASP A 191 21.13 -5.39 0.66
C ASP A 191 20.79 -6.60 -0.24
N ASP A 192 20.57 -6.32 -1.52
CA ASP A 192 20.15 -7.25 -2.58
C ASP A 192 18.70 -7.77 -2.55
N PHE A 193 17.91 -7.43 -1.53
CA PHE A 193 16.51 -7.83 -1.42
C PHE A 193 15.56 -6.70 -1.82
N VAL A 194 14.44 -7.06 -2.42
CA VAL A 194 13.35 -6.09 -2.69
C VAL A 194 12.47 -5.98 -1.45
N GLY A 195 12.27 -4.77 -0.96
CA GLY A 195 11.44 -4.46 0.20
C GLY A 195 10.60 -3.20 0.00
N ILE A 196 9.63 -2.98 0.89
CA ILE A 196 8.86 -1.73 0.95
C ILE A 196 9.66 -0.74 1.81
N THR A 197 9.93 0.45 1.28
CA THR A 197 10.81 1.44 1.91
C THR A 197 10.14 2.79 2.15
N SER A 198 9.00 3.04 1.50
CA SER A 198 8.21 4.26 1.68
C SER A 198 6.79 4.08 1.12
N MET A 199 5.96 5.10 1.32
CA MET A 199 4.64 5.22 0.69
C MET A 199 4.63 6.43 -0.25
N GLY A 200 4.41 6.19 -1.53
CA GLY A 200 4.25 7.23 -2.53
C GLY A 200 2.89 7.90 -2.43
N LEU A 201 2.87 9.21 -2.22
CA LEU A 201 1.66 10.03 -2.20
C LEU A 201 1.47 10.69 -3.56
N PHE A 202 0.22 10.68 -4.04
CA PHE A 202 -0.09 11.20 -5.37
C PHE A 202 -0.90 12.48 -5.29
N GLU A 203 -0.66 13.37 -6.24
CA GLU A 203 -1.58 14.44 -6.60
C GLU A 203 -2.28 13.99 -7.90
N ASN A 204 -3.56 13.61 -7.79
CA ASN A 204 -4.25 12.90 -8.87
C ASN A 204 -3.48 11.63 -9.27
N ASP A 205 -2.88 11.59 -10.46
CA ASP A 205 -2.10 10.46 -10.98
C ASP A 205 -0.59 10.68 -10.94
N LYS A 206 -0.11 11.78 -10.35
CA LYS A 206 1.32 12.13 -10.28
C LYS A 206 1.87 11.90 -8.88
N LEU A 207 2.98 11.19 -8.79
CA LEU A 207 3.71 11.05 -7.53
C LEU A 207 4.31 12.41 -7.13
N VAL A 208 4.07 12.86 -5.91
CA VAL A 208 4.57 14.15 -5.40
C VAL A 208 5.44 14.02 -4.16
N TYR A 209 5.37 12.88 -3.46
CA TYR A 209 6.12 12.68 -2.22
C TYR A 209 6.34 11.19 -1.90
N LEU A 210 7.48 10.88 -1.31
CA LEU A 210 7.81 9.57 -0.75
C LEU A 210 7.78 9.68 0.79
N LEU A 211 6.67 9.25 1.40
CA LEU A 211 6.49 9.27 2.85
C LEU A 211 7.31 8.13 3.50
N PRO A 212 8.23 8.43 4.45
CA PRO A 212 9.15 7.43 5.00
C PRO A 212 8.45 6.38 5.90
N MET A 213 9.12 5.24 6.10
CA MET A 213 8.58 4.07 6.83
C MET A 213 8.00 4.39 8.21
N ASP A 214 8.67 5.24 8.98
CA ASP A 214 8.26 5.61 10.35
C ASP A 214 6.93 6.37 10.39
N LYS A 215 6.48 6.89 9.24
CA LYS A 215 5.22 7.63 9.08
C LYS A 215 4.08 6.77 8.53
N ILE A 216 4.38 5.63 7.91
CA ILE A 216 3.37 4.78 7.25
C ILE A 216 2.32 4.29 8.24
N PHE A 217 2.73 3.90 9.46
CA PHE A 217 1.78 3.51 10.52
C PHE A 217 0.74 4.61 10.77
N TYR A 218 1.19 5.87 10.89
CA TYR A 218 0.34 7.02 11.17
C TYR A 218 -0.60 7.34 10.01
N LEU A 219 -0.09 7.27 8.77
CA LEU A 219 -0.92 7.37 7.57
C LEU A 219 -1.98 6.27 7.52
N ASN A 220 -1.60 5.02 7.84
CA ASN A 220 -2.51 3.89 7.75
C ASN A 220 -3.64 3.98 8.79
N VAL A 221 -3.33 4.32 10.05
CA VAL A 221 -4.39 4.52 11.07
C VAL A 221 -5.30 5.70 10.78
N LEU A 222 -4.87 6.67 9.97
CA LEU A 222 -5.67 7.80 9.51
C LEU A 222 -6.52 7.47 8.28
N SER A 223 -6.02 6.61 7.39
CA SER A 223 -6.66 6.31 6.10
C SER A 223 -7.58 5.10 6.17
N GLU A 224 -7.20 4.08 6.94
CA GLU A 224 -7.85 2.76 6.98
C GLU A 224 -8.30 2.42 8.39
N ASP A 225 -9.22 1.47 8.53
CA ASP A 225 -9.56 0.90 9.83
C ASP A 225 -8.60 -0.25 10.12
N MET A 226 -7.85 -0.14 11.22
CA MET A 226 -6.82 -1.12 11.56
C MET A 226 -7.35 -2.12 12.58
N LYS A 227 -7.22 -3.42 12.27
CA LYS A 227 -7.70 -4.52 13.11
C LYS A 227 -6.57 -5.27 13.78
N SER A 228 -5.37 -5.28 13.21
CA SER A 228 -4.23 -5.99 13.78
C SER A 228 -2.88 -5.45 13.28
N GLY A 229 -2.51 -4.23 13.69
CA GLY A 229 -1.19 -3.66 13.40
C GLY A 229 -0.12 -3.97 14.45
N ASN A 230 1.15 -3.75 14.09
CA ASN A 230 2.27 -3.78 15.02
C ASN A 230 3.16 -2.56 14.78
N THR A 231 3.72 -1.98 15.85
CA THR A 231 4.70 -0.89 15.73
C THR A 231 5.66 -0.91 16.91
N GLU A 232 6.89 -0.48 16.66
CA GLU A 232 7.80 -0.07 17.72
C GLU A 232 7.68 1.45 17.93
N ILE A 233 7.79 1.91 19.16
CA ILE A 233 7.75 3.33 19.49
C ILE A 233 8.83 3.67 20.53
N GLY A 234 9.58 4.74 20.24
CA GLY A 234 10.53 5.33 21.18
C GLY A 234 9.84 6.36 22.09
N LEU A 235 9.94 6.17 23.40
CA LEU A 235 9.39 7.05 24.43
C LEU A 235 10.51 7.73 25.24
N PRO A 236 10.34 8.99 25.64
CA PRO A 236 11.28 9.65 26.53
C PRO A 236 11.28 8.95 27.89
N LYS A 237 12.48 8.71 28.43
CA LYS A 237 12.70 8.03 29.70
C LYS A 237 12.10 8.80 30.89
N GLY A 238 12.20 10.14 30.85
CA GLY A 238 11.96 11.05 31.98
C GLY A 238 10.69 10.75 32.78
N ASP A 239 9.52 10.78 32.12
CA ASP A 239 8.23 10.60 32.79
C ASP A 239 8.04 9.19 33.40
N LEU A 240 8.84 8.22 32.95
CA LEU A 240 8.78 6.80 33.34
C LEU A 240 9.88 6.40 34.34
N GLU A 241 10.82 7.28 34.67
CA GLU A 241 12.00 6.94 35.49
C GLU A 241 11.66 6.35 36.86
N LYS A 242 10.60 6.88 37.49
CA LYS A 242 10.11 6.44 38.80
C LYS A 242 9.46 5.04 38.80
N HIS A 243 9.18 4.48 37.61
CA HIS A 243 8.48 3.22 37.43
C HIS A 243 9.38 2.08 36.92
N PHE A 244 10.69 2.33 36.81
CA PHE A 244 11.62 1.26 36.42
C PHE A 244 11.78 0.23 37.53
N VAL A 245 11.77 -1.03 37.10
CA VAL A 245 12.18 -2.13 37.97
C VAL A 245 13.68 -1.98 38.21
N LYS A 246 14.08 -1.93 39.48
CA LYS A 246 15.50 -1.96 39.83
C LYS A 246 16.10 -3.25 39.25
N PRO A 247 17.12 -3.18 38.38
CA PRO A 247 17.68 -4.39 37.82
C PRO A 247 18.23 -5.25 38.97
N ALA A 248 18.00 -6.56 38.89
CA ALA A 248 18.87 -7.49 39.60
C ALA A 248 20.30 -7.23 39.11
N GLU A 249 21.29 -7.26 40.02
CA GLU A 249 22.69 -6.86 39.78
C GLU A 249 23.35 -7.50 38.55
N SER A 250 22.75 -8.54 37.94
CA SER A 250 23.22 -9.28 36.78
C SER A 250 22.57 -8.90 35.42
N MET A 251 21.70 -7.88 35.33
CA MET A 251 20.97 -7.55 34.09
C MET A 251 21.13 -6.11 33.58
N GLU A 252 22.22 -5.42 33.91
CA GLU A 252 22.53 -4.12 33.29
C GLU A 252 22.93 -4.30 31.82
N ARG A 253 21.93 -4.38 30.92
CA ARG A 253 22.14 -3.93 29.54
C ARG A 253 22.22 -2.42 29.58
N THR A 254 23.44 -1.90 29.52
CA THR A 254 23.78 -0.48 29.39
C THR A 254 23.28 0.05 28.05
N GLN A 255 21.97 0.25 27.90
CA GLN A 255 21.46 1.19 26.90
C GLN A 255 21.57 2.59 27.50
N GLU A 256 22.75 3.19 27.34
CA GLU A 256 22.95 4.63 27.46
C GLU A 256 22.00 5.31 26.48
N GLY A 257 20.98 5.98 27.01
CA GLY A 257 19.94 6.58 26.20
C GLY A 257 18.75 7.05 27.04
N ASN A 258 18.27 8.25 26.72
CA ASN A 258 17.05 8.85 27.28
C ASN A 258 15.77 8.36 26.57
N ILE A 259 15.85 7.27 25.81
CA ILE A 259 14.74 6.69 25.06
C ILE A 259 14.53 5.24 25.51
N ILE A 260 13.27 4.86 25.70
CA ILE A 260 12.83 3.47 25.89
C ILE A 260 12.08 3.06 24.63
N PHE A 261 12.36 1.88 24.10
CA PHE A 261 11.61 1.32 22.98
C PHE A 261 10.55 0.36 23.51
N ILE A 262 9.35 0.48 22.96
CA ILE A 262 8.21 -0.38 23.28
C ILE A 262 7.69 -0.97 21.98
N THR A 263 7.59 -2.29 21.93
CA THR A 263 6.93 -3.00 20.83
C THR A 263 5.48 -3.23 21.19
N LEU A 264 4.59 -2.68 20.36
CA LEU A 264 3.14 -2.80 20.48
C LEU A 264 2.62 -3.74 19.39
N SER A 265 1.75 -4.66 19.77
CA SER A 265 1.10 -5.60 18.84
C SER A 265 -0.42 -5.59 18.96
N HIS A 266 -1.05 -6.22 17.96
CA HIS A 266 -2.49 -6.39 17.88
C HIS A 266 -3.22 -5.04 18.05
N ILE A 267 -2.66 -4.01 17.42
CA ILE A 267 -3.17 -2.65 17.52
C ILE A 267 -4.49 -2.60 16.77
N GLN A 268 -5.55 -2.28 17.48
CA GLN A 268 -6.84 -1.94 16.89
C GLN A 268 -7.01 -0.43 16.96
N ALA A 269 -7.25 0.20 15.82
CA ALA A 269 -7.49 1.63 15.74
C ALA A 269 -8.90 1.93 15.23
N ASN A 270 -9.59 2.81 15.94
CA ASN A 270 -10.84 3.39 15.50
C ASN A 270 -10.68 4.91 15.46
N LYS A 271 -10.87 5.48 14.26
CA LYS A 271 -10.77 6.91 14.01
C LYS A 271 -12.14 7.54 13.81
N ASP A 272 -12.29 8.77 14.27
CA ASP A 272 -13.42 9.64 13.97
C ASP A 272 -12.86 11.00 13.55
N ILE A 273 -13.12 11.38 12.30
CA ILE A 273 -12.67 12.65 11.70
C ILE A 273 -13.89 13.51 11.41
N LYS A 274 -13.91 14.72 11.98
CA LYS A 274 -15.03 15.66 11.84
C LYS A 274 -14.53 17.04 11.47
N LEU A 275 -15.30 17.74 10.62
CA LEU A 275 -15.12 19.17 10.41
C LEU A 275 -15.66 19.91 11.65
N LYS A 276 -14.76 20.50 12.44
CA LYS A 276 -15.09 21.25 13.65
C LYS A 276 -15.53 22.68 13.29
N GLU A 277 -14.74 23.36 12.47
CA GLU A 277 -14.99 24.75 12.06
C GLU A 277 -14.74 24.89 10.55
N SER A 278 -15.76 25.32 9.80
CA SER A 278 -15.68 25.37 8.34
C SER A 278 -14.91 26.58 7.80
N GLU A 279 -14.88 27.70 8.54
CA GLU A 279 -14.24 28.94 8.09
C GLU A 279 -12.71 28.86 8.24
N GLU A 280 -12.23 28.32 9.37
CA GLU A 280 -10.80 28.10 9.60
C GLU A 280 -10.29 26.74 9.06
N LEU A 281 -11.18 25.93 8.48
CA LEU A 281 -10.92 24.59 8.00
C LEU A 281 -10.24 23.69 9.06
N THR A 282 -10.84 23.66 10.25
CA THR A 282 -10.32 22.90 11.39
C THR A 282 -10.99 21.52 11.46
N PHE A 283 -10.18 20.47 11.39
CA PHE A 283 -10.62 19.08 11.57
C PHE A 283 -10.27 18.57 12.97
N MET A 284 -11.26 17.98 13.65
CA MET A 284 -11.04 17.23 14.88
C MET A 284 -10.83 15.76 14.54
N ILE A 285 -9.71 15.21 14.97
CA ILE A 285 -9.33 13.82 14.76
C ILE A 285 -9.28 13.13 16.11
N SER A 286 -10.21 12.22 16.35
CA SER A 286 -10.26 11.40 17.57
C SER A 286 -9.83 9.98 17.25
N LEU A 287 -8.71 9.54 17.81
CA LEU A 287 -8.15 8.21 17.59
C LEU A 287 -8.21 7.40 18.88
N LYS A 288 -8.90 6.26 18.83
CA LYS A 288 -8.93 5.27 19.92
C LYS A 288 -8.07 4.08 19.55
N LEU A 289 -7.09 3.77 20.38
CA LEU A 289 -6.15 2.66 20.18
C LEU A 289 -6.35 1.61 21.27
N LYS A 290 -6.42 0.34 20.89
CA LYS A 290 -6.24 -0.79 21.81
C LYS A 290 -4.96 -1.50 21.47
N VAL A 291 -4.06 -1.67 22.43
CA VAL A 291 -2.70 -2.18 22.20
C VAL A 291 -2.32 -3.26 23.18
N ARG A 292 -1.45 -4.17 22.76
CA ARG A 292 -0.73 -5.08 23.64
C ARG A 292 0.74 -4.71 23.68
N ILE A 293 1.33 -4.69 24.86
CA ILE A 293 2.79 -4.56 25.01
C ILE A 293 3.40 -5.96 24.87
N VAL A 294 4.37 -6.09 23.98
CA VAL A 294 5.10 -7.34 23.72
C VAL A 294 6.50 -7.28 24.29
N GLU A 295 7.19 -6.16 24.08
CA GLU A 295 8.58 -5.99 24.47
C GLU A 295 8.82 -4.57 24.98
N LEU A 296 9.74 -4.47 25.93
CA LEU A 296 10.28 -3.22 26.45
C LEU A 296 11.80 -3.29 26.43
N SER A 297 12.47 -2.27 25.91
CA SER A 297 13.94 -2.20 25.98
C SER A 297 14.47 -1.94 27.41
N LYS A 298 13.60 -1.47 28.32
CA LYS A 298 13.86 -1.31 29.76
C LYS A 298 12.66 -1.77 30.59
N SER A 299 12.93 -2.52 31.66
CA SER A 299 11.88 -3.10 32.52
C SER A 299 11.10 -2.04 33.30
N LEU A 300 9.79 -1.97 33.06
CA LEU A 300 8.83 -1.16 33.81
C LEU A 300 7.99 -2.05 34.72
N GLU A 301 7.56 -1.54 35.87
CA GLU A 301 6.66 -2.25 36.78
C GLU A 301 5.21 -2.23 36.25
N LEU A 302 4.94 -3.02 35.20
CA LEU A 302 3.65 -3.07 34.51
C LEU A 302 2.51 -3.67 35.34
N GLY A 303 2.81 -4.25 36.51
CA GLY A 303 1.81 -4.72 37.48
C GLY A 303 1.19 -3.60 38.32
N ASP A 304 1.85 -2.44 38.44
CA ASP A 304 1.32 -1.27 39.16
C ASP A 304 0.37 -0.48 38.23
N PRO A 305 -0.92 -0.30 38.61
CA PRO A 305 -1.86 0.52 37.85
C PRO A 305 -1.36 1.96 37.58
N LYS A 306 -0.56 2.55 38.47
CA LYS A 306 0.00 3.89 38.26
C LYS A 306 1.04 3.92 37.14
N THR A 307 1.87 2.87 37.03
CA THR A 307 2.80 2.72 35.90
C THR A 307 2.04 2.66 34.59
N ILE A 308 0.95 1.90 34.53
CA ILE A 308 0.11 1.77 33.34
C ILE A 308 -0.56 3.11 32.99
N GLU A 309 -1.07 3.85 33.98
CA GLU A 309 -1.66 5.17 33.77
C GLU A 309 -0.63 6.16 33.19
N GLU A 310 0.57 6.23 33.76
CA GLU A 310 1.62 7.12 33.30
C GLU A 310 2.15 6.73 31.92
N LEU A 311 2.36 5.44 31.69
CA LEU A 311 2.74 4.91 30.37
C LEU A 311 1.69 5.24 29.30
N THR A 312 0.40 5.12 29.65
CA THR A 312 -0.70 5.47 28.75
C THR A 312 -0.67 6.97 28.40
N LYS A 313 -0.40 7.86 29.37
CA LYS A 313 -0.26 9.30 29.10
C LYS A 313 0.91 9.60 28.15
N VAL A 314 2.06 8.97 28.39
CA VAL A 314 3.26 9.15 27.55
C VAL A 314 3.00 8.61 26.13
N LEU A 315 2.35 7.44 26.00
CA LEU A 315 1.93 6.90 24.71
C LEU A 315 0.96 7.82 23.97
N ASN A 316 -0.09 8.32 24.64
CA ASN A 316 -1.05 9.24 24.05
C ASN A 316 -0.38 10.52 23.53
N LYS A 317 0.54 11.09 24.32
CA LYS A 317 1.32 12.26 23.91
C LYS A 317 2.18 11.94 22.70
N LYS A 318 2.93 10.83 22.71
CA LYS A 318 3.83 10.48 21.61
C LYS A 318 3.08 10.16 20.32
N PHE A 319 2.00 9.39 20.39
CA PHE A 319 1.15 9.13 19.23
C PHE A 319 0.54 10.42 18.67
N LYS A 320 0.06 11.32 19.54
CA LYS A 320 -0.45 12.62 19.13
C LYS A 320 0.61 13.43 18.37
N GLU A 321 1.80 13.58 18.95
CA GLU A 321 2.90 14.32 18.32
C GLU A 321 3.26 13.73 16.95
N ASN A 322 3.38 12.40 16.84
CA ASN A 322 3.74 11.75 15.59
C ASN A 322 2.62 11.84 14.54
N LEU A 323 1.34 11.77 14.94
CA LEU A 323 0.20 12.01 14.05
C LEU A 323 0.19 13.44 13.54
N GLU A 324 0.34 14.43 14.42
CA GLU A 324 0.39 15.85 14.05
C GLU A 324 1.53 16.09 13.07
N ASN A 325 2.74 15.61 13.36
CA ASN A 325 3.88 15.73 12.47
C ASN A 325 3.61 15.10 11.10
N THR A 326 3.03 13.90 11.06
CA THR A 326 2.68 13.20 9.80
C THR A 326 1.64 13.98 9.00
N LEU A 327 0.61 14.51 9.66
CA LEU A 327 -0.44 15.31 9.02
C LEU A 327 0.11 16.61 8.43
N TYR A 328 0.97 17.32 9.16
CA TYR A 328 1.60 18.53 8.66
C TYR A 328 2.52 18.23 7.48
N GLU A 329 3.32 17.17 7.55
CA GLU A 329 4.19 16.74 6.46
C GLU A 329 3.41 16.39 5.18
N ILE A 330 2.35 15.57 5.31
CA ILE A 330 1.46 15.24 4.19
C ILE A 330 0.81 16.51 3.62
N LYS A 331 0.33 17.41 4.48
CA LYS A 331 -0.34 18.64 4.05
C LYS A 331 0.53 19.51 3.15
N GLU A 332 1.83 19.63 3.45
CA GLU A 332 2.76 20.43 2.63
C GLU A 332 2.94 19.88 1.21
N THR A 333 2.68 18.58 1.00
CA THR A 333 2.71 17.96 -0.34
C THR A 333 1.49 18.32 -1.20
N LYS A 334 0.48 18.97 -0.60
CA LYS A 334 -0.85 19.24 -1.19
C LYS A 334 -1.64 17.99 -1.58
N SER A 335 -1.17 16.78 -1.31
CA SER A 335 -1.90 15.52 -1.45
C SER A 335 -2.75 15.25 -0.20
N ASP A 336 -4.00 14.83 -0.37
CA ASP A 336 -4.91 14.42 0.72
C ASP A 336 -5.17 12.90 0.67
N PRO A 337 -4.19 12.07 1.04
CA PRO A 337 -4.34 10.61 1.04
C PRO A 337 -5.33 10.10 2.10
N VAL A 338 -5.63 10.91 3.13
CA VAL A 338 -6.51 10.56 4.25
C VAL A 338 -7.99 10.70 3.84
N GLY A 339 -8.31 11.73 3.06
CA GLY A 339 -9.67 12.01 2.61
C GLY A 339 -10.39 13.08 3.44
N PHE A 340 -9.67 14.12 3.91
CA PHE A 340 -10.28 15.25 4.61
C PHE A 340 -11.27 16.01 3.71
N GLY A 341 -11.01 16.06 2.41
CA GLY A 341 -11.89 16.69 1.44
C GLY A 341 -13.23 15.98 1.29
N GLU A 342 -13.27 14.66 1.49
CA GLU A 342 -14.55 13.93 1.54
C GLU A 342 -15.39 14.40 2.73
N VAL A 343 -14.78 14.54 3.90
CA VAL A 343 -15.44 15.04 5.11
C VAL A 343 -15.95 16.47 4.89
N TYR A 344 -15.12 17.34 4.28
CA TYR A 344 -15.53 18.70 3.96
C TYR A 344 -16.69 18.73 2.95
N ARG A 345 -16.61 17.92 1.89
CA ARG A 345 -17.64 17.84 0.83
C ARG A 345 -18.99 17.42 1.41
N VAL A 346 -19.00 16.42 2.29
CA VAL A 346 -20.23 15.92 2.93
C VAL A 346 -20.81 16.96 3.88
N MET A 347 -19.96 17.64 4.67
CA MET A 347 -20.41 18.50 5.77
C MET A 347 -20.66 19.95 5.37
N LYS A 348 -20.01 20.45 4.32
CA LYS A 348 -20.00 21.89 3.98
C LYS A 348 -20.34 22.18 2.52
N ASP A 349 -19.67 21.53 1.56
CA ASP A 349 -19.84 21.81 0.14
C ASP A 349 -19.98 20.54 -0.71
N SER A 350 -21.22 20.10 -0.91
CA SER A 350 -21.52 18.95 -1.78
C SER A 350 -21.08 19.10 -3.25
N LYS A 351 -20.75 20.33 -3.69
CA LYS A 351 -20.28 20.66 -5.04
C LYS A 351 -18.77 20.94 -5.09
N LEU A 352 -18.04 20.56 -4.02
CA LEU A 352 -16.58 20.65 -4.00
C LEU A 352 -16.01 19.98 -5.25
N THR A 353 -15.05 20.64 -5.88
CA THR A 353 -14.27 20.09 -6.99
C THR A 353 -12.85 19.79 -6.51
N GLN A 354 -12.14 18.92 -7.23
CA GLN A 354 -10.76 18.56 -6.88
C GLN A 354 -9.84 19.79 -6.87
N GLU A 355 -9.98 20.68 -7.86
CA GLU A 355 -9.21 21.93 -7.94
C GLU A 355 -9.44 22.84 -6.73
N LYS A 356 -10.71 23.08 -6.36
CA LYS A 356 -11.04 23.88 -5.18
C LYS A 356 -10.52 23.25 -3.90
N TRP A 357 -10.66 21.93 -3.76
CA TRP A 357 -10.14 21.23 -2.58
C TRP A 357 -8.63 21.37 -2.48
N ARG A 358 -7.91 21.24 -3.60
CA ARG A 358 -6.46 21.38 -3.65
C ARG A 358 -5.99 22.76 -3.18
N GLU A 359 -6.73 23.81 -3.53
CA GLU A 359 -6.45 25.17 -3.06
C GLU A 359 -6.74 25.36 -1.57
N LEU A 360 -7.83 24.77 -1.07
CA LEU A 360 -8.24 24.89 0.33
C LEU A 360 -7.38 24.05 1.29
N TYR A 361 -7.05 22.81 0.93
CA TYR A 361 -6.46 21.81 1.82
C TYR A 361 -5.21 22.29 2.58
N PRO A 362 -4.25 23.03 1.99
CA PRO A 362 -3.07 23.51 2.70
C PRO A 362 -3.36 24.44 3.89
N SER A 363 -4.54 25.09 3.90
CA SER A 363 -4.99 25.95 5.00
C SER A 363 -5.56 25.19 6.20
N SER A 364 -5.76 23.87 6.06
CA SER A 364 -6.39 23.04 7.09
C SER A 364 -5.60 23.07 8.41
N LYS A 365 -6.35 23.06 9.51
CA LYS A 365 -5.84 22.88 10.88
C LYS A 365 -6.31 21.54 11.43
N PHE A 366 -5.48 20.93 12.26
CA PHE A 366 -5.76 19.62 12.84
C PHE A 366 -5.76 19.69 14.37
N GLU A 367 -6.84 19.23 14.99
CA GLU A 367 -6.92 19.01 16.43
C GLU A 367 -6.94 17.51 16.72
N VAL A 368 -5.80 16.97 17.16
CA VAL A 368 -5.64 15.53 17.40
C VAL A 368 -5.88 15.19 18.87
N LYS A 369 -6.74 14.19 19.10
CA LYS A 369 -6.96 13.53 20.40
C LYS A 369 -6.68 12.04 20.26
N VAL A 370 -5.83 11.52 21.12
CA VAL A 370 -5.48 10.08 21.17
C VAL A 370 -5.88 9.52 22.52
N ASP A 371 -6.57 8.39 22.50
CA ASP A 371 -6.99 7.62 23.66
C ASP A 371 -6.54 6.16 23.50
N THR A 372 -5.45 5.80 24.18
CA THR A 372 -4.86 4.47 24.15
C THR A 372 -5.33 3.65 25.35
N THR A 373 -5.75 2.42 25.10
CA THR A 373 -6.04 1.40 26.10
C THR A 373 -5.03 0.25 25.96
N ILE A 374 -4.20 0.05 26.99
CA ILE A 374 -3.32 -1.13 27.08
C ILE A 374 -4.18 -2.30 27.56
N VAL A 375 -4.44 -3.27 26.69
CA VAL A 375 -5.31 -4.42 27.01
C VAL A 375 -4.55 -5.63 27.56
N GLN A 376 -3.24 -5.69 27.33
CA GLN A 376 -2.37 -6.76 27.80
C GLN A 376 -0.91 -6.29 27.82
N THR A 377 -0.13 -6.81 28.77
CA THR A 377 1.27 -6.45 29.02
C THR A 377 2.23 -7.64 28.91
N GLY A 378 1.78 -8.74 28.30
CA GLY A 378 2.45 -10.05 28.35
C GLY A 378 1.98 -10.88 29.55
N VAL A 379 2.60 -12.05 29.77
CA VAL A 379 2.47 -12.80 31.04
C VAL A 379 3.47 -12.18 32.00
N ILE A 380 2.95 -11.48 33.00
CA ILE A 380 3.72 -10.98 34.12
C ILE A 380 3.51 -12.03 35.23
N ASP A 381 4.45 -12.96 35.36
CA ASP A 381 4.51 -13.84 36.53
C ASP A 381 5.14 -13.13 37.73
#